data_AF-A0A015JJK2-F1
#
_entry.id   AF-A0A015JJK2-F1
#
_cell.length_a   1.000
_cell.length_b   1.000
_cell.length_c   1.000
_cell.angle_alpha   90.00
_cell.angle_beta   90.00
_cell.angle_gamma   90.00
#
_symmetry.space_group_name_H-M   'P 1'
#
loop_
_entity.id
_entity.type
_entity.pdbx_description
1 polymer ?
#
loop_
_entity_poly.entity_id
_entity_poly.type
_entity_poly.pdbx_seq_one_letter_code
_entity_poly.pdbx_strand_id
1 'polypeptide(L)'
;MSTVPVVGDRKILDIENVELYKQVDNALSALLYEFAKDIPLSLTYPGVVDGKVYIIATVDLPNGIPVHEMPVEFKGFPVLVDYRAIRPSSGL
;
A
#
# COMPACT_ATOMS: atom_id res chain seq x y z
N MET A 1 -14.27 11.18 8.61
CA MET A 1 -13.00 10.45 8.36
C MET A 1 -13.23 9.55 7.16
N SER A 2 -12.41 9.68 6.11
CA SER A 2 -12.53 8.83 4.92
C SER A 2 -11.69 7.57 5.13
N THR A 3 -12.30 6.40 4.96
CA THR A 3 -11.58 5.12 5.08
C THR A 3 -10.74 4.88 3.83
N VAL A 4 -9.50 4.41 4.02
CA VAL A 4 -8.62 4.05 2.90
C VAL A 4 -9.22 2.88 2.12
N PRO A 5 -9.32 2.99 0.78
CA PRO A 5 -9.90 1.91 -0.01
C PRO A 5 -9.01 0.66 0.01
N VAL A 6 -9.65 -0.49 -0.10
CA VAL A 6 -8.99 -1.81 -0.04
C VAL A 6 -8.71 -2.31 -1.45
N VAL A 7 -7.51 -2.85 -1.72
CA VAL A 7 -7.17 -3.45 -3.02
C VAL A 7 -8.14 -4.59 -3.36
N GLY A 8 -8.37 -5.52 -2.44
CA GLY A 8 -9.21 -6.71 -2.68
C GLY A 8 -8.59 -7.62 -3.74
N ASP A 9 -9.43 -8.17 -4.62
CA ASP A 9 -9.02 -9.11 -5.69
C ASP A 9 -8.46 -8.41 -6.94
N ARG A 10 -8.32 -7.08 -6.90
CA ARG A 10 -7.82 -6.31 -8.04
C ARG A 10 -6.37 -6.67 -8.36
N LYS A 11 -6.07 -6.76 -9.65
CA LYS A 11 -4.73 -7.00 -10.17
C LYS A 11 -3.87 -5.75 -9.94
N ILE A 12 -2.67 -5.97 -9.42
CA ILE A 12 -1.65 -4.95 -9.29
C ILE A 12 -0.63 -5.19 -10.40
N LEU A 13 -0.34 -4.15 -11.17
CA LEU A 13 0.65 -4.16 -12.25
C LEU A 13 1.83 -3.26 -11.87
N ASP A 14 2.96 -3.49 -12.52
CA ASP A 14 4.15 -2.66 -12.36
C ASP A 14 3.95 -1.26 -12.95
N ILE A 15 4.65 -0.28 -12.39
CA ILE A 15 4.75 1.06 -12.97
C ILE A 15 5.90 1.04 -13.98
N GLU A 16 5.57 1.01 -15.28
CA GLU A 16 6.57 0.94 -16.35
C GLU A 16 7.41 2.23 -16.48
N ASN A 17 6.84 3.38 -16.11
CA ASN A 17 7.56 4.66 -16.16
C ASN A 17 8.49 4.79 -14.95
N VAL A 18 9.80 4.71 -15.21
CA VAL A 18 10.86 4.74 -14.18
C VAL A 18 10.85 6.03 -13.36
N GLU A 19 10.56 7.18 -13.96
CA GLU A 19 10.53 8.45 -13.23
C GLU A 19 9.32 8.53 -12.30
N LEU A 20 8.16 8.11 -12.79
CA LEU A 20 6.95 8.01 -11.97
C LEU A 20 7.12 7.00 -10.83
N TYR A 21 7.74 5.85 -11.12
CA TYR A 21 8.08 4.85 -10.11
C TYR A 21 8.91 5.49 -8.99
N LYS A 22 10.00 6.20 -9.32
CA LYS A 22 10.85 6.88 -8.32
C LYS A 22 10.08 7.89 -7.48
N GLN A 23 9.16 8.65 -8.08
CA GLN A 23 8.36 9.63 -7.35
C GLN A 23 7.43 8.96 -6.32
N VAL A 24 6.78 7.86 -6.72
CA VAL A 24 5.90 7.08 -5.83
C VAL A 24 6.72 6.37 -4.74
N ASP A 25 7.88 5.82 -5.10
CA ASP A 25 8.78 5.13 -4.17
C ASP A 25 9.34 6.07 -3.09
N ASN A 26 9.67 7.32 -3.46
CA ASN A 26 10.03 8.37 -2.51
C ASN A 26 8.86 8.72 -1.56
N ALA A 27 7.63 8.79 -2.08
CA ALA A 27 6.45 9.04 -1.26
C ALA A 27 6.16 7.86 -0.31
N LEU A 28 6.28 6.63 -0.80
CA LEU A 28 6.15 5.40 -0.02
C LEU A 28 7.19 5.35 1.10
N SER A 29 8.45 5.68 0.82
CA SER A 29 9.52 5.69 1.81
C SER A 29 9.22 6.67 2.96
N ALA A 30 8.67 7.83 2.64
CA ALA A 30 8.23 8.79 3.65
C ALA A 30 7.00 8.31 4.43
N LEU A 31 6.04 7.66 3.77
CA LEU A 31 4.88 7.06 4.44
C LEU A 31 5.33 6.01 5.45
N LEU A 32 6.25 5.12 5.06
CA LEU A 32 6.84 4.14 5.97
C LEU A 32 7.48 4.81 7.19
N TYR A 33 8.28 5.86 6.97
CA TYR A 33 8.94 6.57 8.07
C TYR A 33 7.93 7.19 9.05
N GLU A 34 6.84 7.77 8.53
CA GLU A 34 5.83 8.47 9.34
C GLU A 34 4.87 7.50 10.05
N PHE A 35 4.47 6.40 9.42
CA PHE A 35 3.35 5.56 9.91
C PHE A 35 3.72 4.14 10.35
N ALA A 36 4.93 3.63 10.09
CA ALA A 36 5.27 2.23 10.40
C ALA A 36 5.26 1.89 11.90
N LYS A 37 5.25 2.89 12.79
CA LYS A 37 5.11 2.67 14.24
C LYS A 37 3.67 2.53 14.71
N ASP A 38 2.75 3.19 14.02
CA ASP A 38 1.34 3.29 14.41
C ASP A 38 0.47 2.30 13.63
N ILE A 39 0.93 1.90 12.45
CA ILE A 39 0.22 0.98 11.55
C ILE A 39 1.02 -0.32 11.44
N PRO A 40 0.39 -1.49 11.63
CA PRO A 40 1.04 -2.79 11.46
C PRO A 40 1.26 -3.11 9.97
N LEU A 41 2.21 -2.40 9.35
CA LEU A 41 2.59 -2.61 7.97
C LEU A 41 3.45 -3.88 7.83
N SER A 42 3.12 -4.72 6.86
CA SER A 42 3.89 -5.92 6.51
C SER A 42 4.79 -5.68 5.31
N LEU A 43 4.26 -5.07 4.25
CA LEU A 43 4.96 -4.73 3.02
C LEU A 43 4.34 -3.46 2.43
N THR A 44 5.14 -2.64 1.78
CA THR A 44 4.63 -1.55 0.94
C THR A 44 5.30 -1.59 -0.41
N TYR A 45 4.57 -1.25 -1.47
CA TYR A 45 5.11 -1.18 -2.83
C TYR A 45 4.30 -0.24 -3.73
N PRO A 46 4.94 0.42 -4.72
CA PRO A 46 4.22 1.14 -5.78
C PRO A 46 3.48 0.16 -6.70
N GLY A 47 2.31 0.53 -7.20
CA GLY A 47 1.60 -0.32 -8.16
C GLY A 47 0.50 0.40 -8.95
N VAL A 48 0.15 -0.17 -10.10
CA VAL A 48 -0.98 0.27 -10.92
C VAL A 48 -2.18 -0.63 -10.64
N VAL A 49 -3.31 -0.04 -10.27
CA VAL A 49 -4.59 -0.71 -10.05
C VAL A 49 -5.65 0.03 -10.85
N ASP A 50 -6.44 -0.69 -11.64
CA ASP A 50 -7.50 -0.10 -12.49
C ASP A 50 -6.99 1.06 -13.38
N GLY A 51 -5.74 0.98 -13.85
CA GLY A 51 -5.10 1.99 -14.70
C GLY A 51 -4.59 3.24 -13.95
N LYS A 52 -4.66 3.29 -12.62
CA LYS A 52 -4.15 4.41 -11.80
C LYS A 52 -3.01 3.95 -10.90
N VAL A 53 -2.04 4.83 -10.67
CA VAL A 53 -0.90 4.61 -9.78
C VAL A 53 -1.29 4.83 -8.32
N TYR A 54 -0.85 3.93 -7.45
CA TYR A 54 -1.08 3.95 -6.02
C TYR A 54 0.19 3.59 -5.23
N ILE A 55 0.22 4.04 -3.98
CA ILE A 55 1.00 3.39 -2.93
C ILE A 55 0.15 2.23 -2.39
N ILE A 56 0.67 1.00 -2.48
CA ILE A 56 0.01 -0.18 -1.91
C ILE A 56 0.63 -0.45 -0.55
N ALA A 57 -0.20 -0.43 0.49
CA ALA A 57 0.19 -0.71 1.86
C ALA A 57 -0.43 -2.02 2.34
N THR A 58 0.39 -3.07 2.40
CA THR A 58 -0.02 -4.35 2.95
C THR A 58 0.05 -4.30 4.47
N VAL A 59 -1.05 -4.66 5.14
CA VAL A 59 -1.16 -4.63 6.60
C VAL A 59 -1.26 -6.04 7.18
N ASP A 60 -0.64 -6.26 8.33
CA ASP A 60 -0.76 -7.48 9.12
C ASP A 60 -1.99 -7.40 10.04
N LEU A 61 -3.16 -7.35 9.41
CA LEU A 61 -4.47 -7.28 10.09
C LEU A 61 -5.46 -8.25 9.43
N PRO A 62 -6.47 -8.74 10.18
CA PRO A 62 -7.58 -9.46 9.57
C PRO A 62 -8.26 -8.63 8.48
N ASN A 63 -8.70 -9.31 7.42
CA ASN A 63 -9.35 -8.65 6.29
C ASN A 63 -10.57 -7.83 6.74
N GLY A 64 -10.65 -6.59 6.27
CA GLY A 64 -11.77 -5.68 6.54
C GLY A 64 -11.65 -4.88 7.84
N ILE A 65 -10.59 -5.06 8.64
CA ILE A 65 -10.34 -4.21 9.81
C ILE A 65 -9.88 -2.82 9.35
N PRO A 66 -10.65 -1.74 9.59
CA PRO A 66 -10.28 -0.42 9.12
C PRO A 66 -8.96 0.07 9.70
N VAL A 67 -8.12 0.66 8.85
CA VAL A 67 -6.85 1.28 9.25
C VAL A 67 -7.05 2.79 9.29
N HIS A 68 -7.58 3.29 10.41
CA HIS A 68 -8.03 4.69 10.53
C HIS A 68 -6.89 5.72 10.45
N GLU A 69 -5.69 5.35 10.88
CA GLU A 69 -4.51 6.21 10.86
C GLU A 69 -3.87 6.32 9.46
N MET A 70 -4.25 5.44 8.52
CA MET A 70 -3.71 5.49 7.17
C MET A 70 -4.35 6.65 6.38
N PRO A 71 -3.57 7.52 5.74
CA PRO A 71 -4.13 8.54 4.87
C PRO A 71 -4.67 7.94 3.57
N VAL A 72 -5.76 8.50 3.05
CA VAL A 72 -6.33 8.13 1.73
C VAL A 72 -5.45 8.57 0.56
N GLU A 73 -4.64 9.60 0.77
CA GLU A 73 -3.66 10.14 -0.17
C GLU A 73 -2.44 10.62 0.62
N PHE A 74 -1.25 10.34 0.12
CA PHE A 74 0.00 10.76 0.74
C PHE A 74 0.93 11.35 -0.32
N LYS A 75 1.36 12.60 -0.09
CA LYS A 75 2.25 13.36 -1.00
C LYS A 75 1.77 13.34 -2.47
N GLY A 76 0.47 13.46 -2.70
CA GLY A 76 -0.14 13.49 -4.04
C GLY A 76 -0.42 12.12 -4.65
N PHE A 77 -0.12 11.02 -3.96
CA PHE A 77 -0.41 9.67 -4.42
C PHE A 77 -1.51 9.02 -3.60
N PRO A 78 -2.54 8.44 -4.23
CA PRO A 78 -3.57 7.72 -3.51
C PRO A 78 -3.00 6.44 -2.87
N VAL A 79 -3.54 6.08 -1.71
CA VAL A 79 -3.12 4.89 -0.95
C VAL A 79 -4.20 3.82 -1.05
N LEU A 80 -3.79 2.56 -1.19
CA LEU A 80 -4.66 1.40 -1.03
C LEU A 80 -4.14 0.48 0.07
N VAL A 81 -5.06 -0.09 0.85
CA VAL A 81 -4.73 -1.12 1.83
C VAL A 81 -4.88 -2.50 1.20
N ASP A 82 -3.90 -3.36 1.40
CA ASP A 82 -3.95 -4.78 1.04
C ASP A 82 -3.90 -5.64 2.31
N TYR A 83 -4.88 -6.51 2.53
CA TYR A 83 -4.91 -7.42 3.68
C TYR A 83 -4.34 -8.80 3.35
N ARG A 84 -3.71 -8.96 2.18
CA ARG A 84 -3.05 -10.21 1.81
C ARG A 84 -1.86 -10.44 2.75
N ALA A 85 -2.05 -11.32 3.72
CA ALA A 85 -0.95 -11.80 4.55
C ALA A 85 0.12 -12.43 3.67
N ILE A 86 1.34 -11.90 3.72
CA ILE A 86 2.52 -12.61 3.20
C ILE A 86 2.73 -13.78 4.14
N ARG A 87 2.14 -14.93 3.81
CA ARG A 87 2.51 -16.17 4.48
C ARG A 87 3.97 -16.44 4.09
N PRO A 88 4.92 -16.47 5.04
CA PRO A 88 6.25 -16.97 4.72
C PRO A 88 6.07 -18.36 4.11
N SER A 89 6.71 -18.61 2.97
CA SER A 89 6.74 -19.95 2.37
C SER A 89 7.23 -20.89 3.45
N SER A 90 6.33 -21.74 3.97
CA SER A 90 6.73 -22.84 4.82
C SER A 90 7.60 -23.71 3.94
N GLY A 91 8.92 -23.66 4.13
CA GLY A 91 9.84 -24.53 3.42
C GLY A 91 9.40 -25.96 3.65
N LEU A 92 8.90 -26.60 2.59
CA LEU A 92 8.70 -28.04 2.50
C LEU A 92 9.94 -28.65 1.84
#